data_AF-A0A5A9ZIZ8-F1
#
_entry.id   AF-A0A5A9ZIZ8-F1
#
_cell.length_a   1.000
_cell.length_b   1.000
_cell.length_c   1.000
_cell.angle_alpha   90.00
_cell.angle_beta   90.00
_cell.angle_gamma   90.00
#
_symmetry.space_group_name_H-M   'P 1'
#
loop_
_entity.id
_entity.type
_entity.pdbx_description
1 polymer ?
#
loop_
_entity_poly.entity_id
_entity_poly.type
_entity_poly.pdbx_seq_one_letter_code
_entity_poly.pdbx_strand_id
1 'polypeptide(L)'
;MSVIDPTPLSAWCSFQSADEPPAGTAAHEQSWVLLELPARWGRDIFDGEALGEELSERLKEHVSACGSRMLFIRRPGREGQRIDRHRFYLCDTRPGRRSIRVGRVDRPADMLDLDLSPGGHVEGTREIAAPVPLVCTHAKRDQCCAVRGRPVVAGLDELVGARLSALDPDAAVWECSHTGGHRFAPVLLLPGTGYTYGPTETDLAARIVEAELDGRVVTENLRGRSTWPPAGQVAEVAVRDSGVDAGVDDLVVEMDPDDPLVAVVRHTDGRAWRVEAGKRPLPPRPQSCRKPAGEASAWVVESLTVL
;
A
#
# COMPACT_ATOMS: atom_id res chain seq x y z
N MET A 1 -1.22 17.65 -23.83
CA MET A 1 0.01 17.80 -23.02
C MET A 1 -0.42 18.12 -21.60
N SER A 2 -0.20 17.22 -20.63
CA SER A 2 -0.51 17.51 -19.23
C SER A 2 0.53 18.49 -18.73
N VAL A 3 0.14 19.74 -18.51
CA VAL A 3 0.98 20.74 -17.85
C VAL A 3 1.20 20.21 -16.44
N ILE A 4 2.41 19.72 -16.18
CA ILE A 4 2.87 19.53 -14.80
C ILE A 4 2.93 20.95 -14.24
N ASP A 5 2.17 21.18 -13.18
CA ASP A 5 2.15 22.47 -12.50
C ASP A 5 3.60 22.82 -12.10
N PRO A 6 4.16 23.96 -12.56
CA PRO A 6 5.55 24.33 -12.30
C PRO A 6 5.80 24.73 -10.85
N THR A 7 4.86 24.48 -9.94
CA THR A 7 5.05 24.59 -8.49
C THR A 7 6.43 24.03 -8.10
N PRO A 8 7.32 24.84 -7.50
CA PRO A 8 8.67 24.42 -7.18
C PRO A 8 8.63 23.16 -6.33
N LEU A 9 9.60 22.25 -6.52
CA LEU A 9 9.65 20.96 -5.82
C LEU A 9 9.43 21.14 -4.30
N SER A 10 10.01 22.17 -3.68
CA SER A 10 9.83 22.49 -2.25
C SER A 10 8.39 22.79 -1.79
N ALA A 11 7.48 23.08 -2.72
CA ALA A 11 6.07 23.35 -2.44
C ALA A 11 5.16 22.12 -2.62
N TRP A 12 5.69 20.95 -3.00
CA TRP A 12 4.88 19.73 -3.04
C TRP A 12 4.58 19.22 -1.62
N CYS A 13 3.37 18.70 -1.43
CA CYS A 13 2.92 18.18 -0.13
C CYS A 13 3.89 17.14 0.46
N SER A 14 4.56 16.38 -0.41
CA SER A 14 5.52 15.34 -0.02
C SER A 14 6.82 15.85 0.58
N PHE A 15 7.23 17.09 0.25
CA PHE A 15 8.39 17.71 0.89
C PHE A 15 7.97 18.54 2.11
N GLN A 16 6.74 19.06 2.10
CA GLN A 16 6.19 19.82 3.22
C GLN A 16 5.71 18.96 4.40
N SER A 17 5.74 17.64 4.26
CA SER A 17 5.39 16.69 5.33
C SER A 17 6.59 15.82 5.74
N ALA A 18 7.82 16.23 5.42
CA ALA A 18 9.02 15.46 5.71
C ALA A 18 9.28 15.30 7.23
N ASP A 19 8.72 16.18 8.06
CA ASP A 19 8.77 16.13 9.52
C ASP A 19 7.64 15.29 10.14
N GLU A 20 6.65 14.85 9.37
CA GLU A 20 5.48 14.13 9.87
C GLU A 20 5.80 12.64 10.10
N PRO A 21 5.61 12.11 11.33
CA PRO A 21 5.72 10.68 11.58
C PRO A 21 4.73 9.87 10.72
N PRO A 22 5.17 8.81 10.02
CA PRO A 22 4.32 8.09 9.07
C PRO A 22 3.36 7.09 9.72
N ALA A 23 3.67 6.59 10.92
CA ALA A 23 2.88 5.55 11.59
C ALA A 23 1.40 5.95 11.76
N GLY A 24 0.48 5.01 11.57
CA GLY A 24 -0.96 5.26 11.68
C GLY A 24 -1.61 5.89 10.45
N THR A 25 -0.87 6.04 9.35
CA THR A 25 -1.37 6.73 8.16
C THR A 25 -1.62 5.82 6.97
N ALA A 26 -1.34 4.52 7.07
CA ALA A 26 -1.68 3.57 6.01
C ALA A 26 -3.21 3.45 5.88
N ALA A 27 -3.68 3.10 4.69
CA ALA A 27 -5.10 2.80 4.50
C ALA A 27 -5.51 1.59 5.35
N HIS A 28 -6.73 1.57 5.86
CA HIS A 28 -7.25 0.46 6.66
C HIS A 28 -8.02 -0.51 5.74
N GLU A 29 -7.34 -1.55 5.28
CA GLU A 29 -7.82 -2.54 4.32
C GLU A 29 -7.29 -3.93 4.68
N GLN A 30 -8.18 -4.92 4.70
CA GLN A 30 -7.79 -6.32 4.95
C GLN A 30 -7.47 -7.09 3.65
N SER A 31 -7.79 -6.49 2.50
CA SER A 31 -7.68 -7.14 1.20
C SER A 31 -7.38 -6.15 0.09
N TRP A 32 -6.45 -6.51 -0.79
CA TRP A 32 -6.12 -5.74 -1.99
C TRP A 32 -6.42 -6.57 -3.24
N VAL A 33 -7.16 -5.97 -4.18
CA VAL A 33 -7.38 -6.51 -5.52
C VAL A 33 -6.56 -5.67 -6.49
N LEU A 34 -5.63 -6.27 -7.19
CA LEU A 34 -4.82 -5.56 -8.18
C LEU A 34 -5.27 -5.98 -9.57
N LEU A 35 -5.52 -5.03 -10.46
CA LEU A 35 -5.84 -5.31 -11.87
C LEU A 35 -4.81 -4.64 -12.78
N GLU A 36 -4.13 -5.42 -13.61
CA GLU A 36 -3.24 -4.88 -14.63
C GLU A 36 -4.05 -4.18 -15.71
N LEU A 37 -3.97 -2.85 -15.71
CA LEU A 37 -4.72 -2.00 -16.62
C LEU A 37 -3.78 -0.91 -17.18
N PRO A 38 -3.09 -1.18 -18.30
CA PRO A 38 -2.17 -0.24 -18.97
C PRO A 38 -2.92 0.86 -19.73
N ALA A 39 -3.93 1.45 -19.09
CA ALA A 39 -4.72 2.57 -19.59
C ALA A 39 -4.24 3.91 -18.98
N ARG A 40 -4.86 5.00 -19.42
CA ARG A 40 -4.82 6.26 -18.69
C ARG A 40 -5.78 6.15 -17.50
N TRP A 41 -5.26 6.34 -16.30
CA TRP A 41 -6.10 6.40 -15.10
C TRP A 41 -6.55 7.83 -14.87
N GLY A 42 -7.82 8.01 -14.50
CA GLY A 42 -8.40 9.29 -14.14
C GLY A 42 -7.90 9.81 -12.79
N ARG A 43 -8.64 10.72 -12.16
CA ARG A 43 -8.29 11.17 -10.80
C ARG A 43 -8.61 10.09 -9.77
N ASP A 44 -9.68 9.36 -10.00
CA ASP A 44 -10.06 8.15 -9.29
C ASP A 44 -10.02 6.96 -10.26
N ILE A 45 -9.82 5.73 -9.78
CA ILE A 45 -9.77 4.58 -10.68
C ILE A 45 -11.16 4.20 -11.23
N PHE A 46 -12.23 4.62 -10.55
CA PHE A 46 -13.61 4.36 -10.93
C PHE A 46 -14.33 5.60 -11.48
N ASP A 47 -13.61 6.60 -12.02
CA ASP A 47 -14.22 7.81 -12.58
C ASP A 47 -14.60 7.70 -14.07
N GLY A 48 -14.58 6.50 -14.64
CA GLY A 48 -14.94 6.25 -16.02
C GLY A 48 -13.81 6.42 -17.03
N GLU A 49 -12.69 7.06 -16.70
CA GLU A 49 -11.65 7.35 -17.70
C GLU A 49 -10.97 6.08 -18.25
N ALA A 50 -10.70 5.10 -17.38
CA ALA A 50 -9.98 3.89 -17.76
C ALA A 50 -10.90 2.76 -18.25
N LEU A 51 -12.13 2.70 -17.74
CA LEU A 51 -13.03 1.55 -17.91
C LEU A 51 -14.37 1.90 -18.60
N GLY A 52 -14.66 3.19 -18.80
CA GLY A 52 -16.03 3.65 -19.09
C GLY A 52 -16.87 3.76 -17.81
N GLU A 53 -17.92 4.59 -17.85
CA GLU A 53 -18.77 4.92 -16.69
C GLU A 53 -19.46 3.67 -16.13
N GLU A 54 -20.19 2.93 -16.99
CA GLU A 54 -20.98 1.75 -16.58
C GLU A 54 -20.13 0.69 -15.87
N LEU A 55 -18.98 0.31 -16.45
CA LEU A 55 -18.12 -0.71 -15.87
C LEU A 55 -17.43 -0.21 -14.59
N SER A 56 -17.09 1.08 -14.51
CA SER A 56 -16.49 1.66 -13.30
C SER A 56 -17.44 1.56 -12.11
N GLU A 57 -18.71 1.91 -12.31
CA GLU A 57 -19.73 1.82 -11.26
C GLU A 57 -19.94 0.39 -10.78
N ARG A 58 -20.14 -0.55 -11.71
CA ARG A 58 -20.35 -1.96 -11.40
C ARG A 58 -19.15 -2.58 -10.65
N LEU A 59 -17.92 -2.30 -11.09
CA LEU A 59 -16.73 -2.81 -10.40
C LEU A 59 -16.54 -2.19 -9.02
N LYS A 60 -16.83 -0.89 -8.86
CA LYS A 60 -16.75 -0.22 -7.57
C LYS A 60 -17.71 -0.85 -6.56
N GLU A 61 -18.96 -1.09 -6.97
CA GLU A 61 -19.96 -1.77 -6.15
C GLU A 61 -19.54 -3.20 -5.79
N HIS A 62 -19.10 -3.98 -6.79
CA HIS A 62 -18.65 -5.36 -6.59
C HIS A 62 -17.47 -5.48 -5.62
N VAL A 63 -16.42 -4.67 -5.84
CA VAL A 63 -15.23 -4.63 -4.98
C VAL A 63 -15.59 -4.21 -3.55
N SER A 64 -16.48 -3.21 -3.40
CA SER A 64 -16.96 -2.78 -2.09
C SER A 64 -17.78 -3.86 -1.39
N ALA A 65 -18.64 -4.59 -2.12
CA ALA A 65 -19.43 -5.68 -1.57
C ALA A 65 -18.56 -6.87 -1.11
N CYS A 66 -17.42 -7.08 -1.77
CA CYS A 66 -16.43 -8.08 -1.37
C CYS A 66 -15.56 -7.65 -0.17
N GLY A 67 -15.65 -6.40 0.28
CA GLY A 67 -14.82 -5.90 1.38
C GLY A 67 -13.34 -5.78 1.03
N SER A 68 -13.03 -5.53 -0.25
CA SER A 68 -11.66 -5.40 -0.75
C SER A 68 -11.41 -4.01 -1.32
N ARG A 69 -10.14 -3.62 -1.43
CA ARG A 69 -9.75 -2.39 -2.12
C ARG A 69 -9.03 -2.68 -3.42
N MET A 70 -9.55 -2.11 -4.51
CA MET A 70 -8.94 -2.26 -5.83
C MET A 70 -7.86 -1.22 -6.10
N LEU A 71 -6.78 -1.64 -6.75
CA LEU A 71 -5.78 -0.78 -7.39
C LEU A 71 -5.59 -1.21 -8.83
N PHE A 72 -5.32 -0.24 -9.70
CA PHE A 72 -4.80 -0.54 -11.04
C PHE A 72 -3.29 -0.59 -10.99
N ILE A 73 -2.71 -1.54 -11.69
CA ILE A 73 -1.27 -1.72 -11.83
C ILE A 73 -0.87 -1.71 -13.31
N ARG A 74 0.38 -1.39 -13.59
CA ARG A 74 0.97 -1.57 -14.93
C ARG A 74 2.47 -1.74 -14.80
N ARG A 75 3.07 -2.51 -15.72
CA ARG A 75 4.54 -2.61 -15.79
C ARG A 75 5.15 -1.24 -16.15
N PRO A 76 6.38 -0.97 -15.67
CA PRO A 76 7.12 0.20 -16.12
C PRO A 76 7.41 0.13 -17.62
N GLY A 77 7.50 1.31 -18.24
CA GLY A 77 7.84 1.44 -19.65
C GLY A 77 6.73 1.05 -20.63
N ARG A 78 6.87 1.44 -21.90
CA ARG A 78 5.86 1.19 -22.93
C ARG A 78 5.77 -0.27 -23.36
N GLU A 79 6.90 -0.98 -23.31
CA GLU A 79 6.97 -2.39 -23.71
C GLU A 79 6.21 -3.28 -22.75
N GLY A 80 6.44 -3.13 -21.44
CA GLY A 80 5.73 -3.89 -20.41
C GLY A 80 4.22 -3.61 -20.36
N GLN A 81 3.74 -2.53 -20.98
CA GLN A 81 2.32 -2.16 -21.06
C GLN A 81 1.59 -2.81 -22.23
N ARG A 82 2.28 -3.61 -23.05
CA ARG A 82 1.66 -4.43 -24.09
C ARG A 82 1.26 -5.76 -23.47
N ILE A 83 -0.03 -5.91 -23.21
CA ILE A 83 -0.60 -7.13 -22.61
C ILE A 83 -1.59 -7.78 -23.57
N ASP A 84 -1.64 -9.11 -23.54
CA ASP A 84 -2.62 -9.94 -24.23
C ASP A 84 -3.84 -10.22 -23.34
N ARG A 85 -3.61 -10.43 -22.04
CA ARG A 85 -4.61 -10.64 -21.00
C ARG A 85 -4.32 -9.77 -19.79
N HIS A 86 -5.36 -9.46 -19.03
CA HIS A 86 -5.23 -8.68 -17.79
C HIS A 86 -4.85 -9.61 -16.64
N ARG A 87 -3.66 -9.45 -16.08
CA ARG A 87 -3.31 -10.10 -14.82
C ARG A 87 -4.06 -9.44 -13.67
N PHE A 88 -4.48 -10.24 -12.69
CA PHE A 88 -4.99 -9.73 -11.43
C PHE A 88 -4.36 -10.45 -10.25
N TYR A 89 -4.33 -9.78 -9.09
CA TYR A 89 -3.89 -10.33 -7.82
C TYR A 89 -4.99 -10.16 -6.79
N LEU A 90 -5.20 -11.19 -5.97
CA LEU A 90 -6.01 -11.15 -4.75
C LEU A 90 -5.04 -11.29 -3.58
N CYS A 91 -4.97 -10.29 -2.72
CA CYS A 91 -4.03 -10.26 -1.61
C CYS A 91 -4.79 -10.15 -0.28
N ASP A 92 -4.71 -11.17 0.56
CA ASP A 92 -5.19 -11.14 1.94
C ASP A 92 -4.05 -10.67 2.86
N THR A 93 -4.28 -9.64 3.68
CA THR A 93 -3.25 -9.04 4.53
C THR A 93 -3.34 -9.50 5.98
N ARG A 94 -4.38 -10.26 6.35
CA ARG A 94 -4.65 -10.66 7.73
C ARG A 94 -3.53 -11.59 8.24
N PRO A 95 -2.90 -11.29 9.39
CA PRO A 95 -1.85 -12.15 9.93
C PRO A 95 -2.32 -13.61 10.09
N GLY A 96 -1.44 -14.55 9.76
CA GLY A 96 -1.74 -15.99 9.79
C GLY A 96 -2.69 -16.48 8.67
N ARG A 97 -3.23 -15.58 7.83
CA ARG A 97 -4.07 -15.90 6.66
C ARG A 97 -3.56 -15.25 5.38
N ARG A 98 -2.38 -14.61 5.43
CA ARG A 98 -1.83 -13.88 4.30
C ARG A 98 -1.70 -14.79 3.08
N SER A 99 -2.07 -14.27 1.92
CA SER A 99 -1.88 -14.97 0.65
C SER A 99 -1.84 -13.96 -0.48
N ILE A 100 -1.12 -14.32 -1.55
CA ILE A 100 -1.17 -13.61 -2.82
C ILE A 100 -1.58 -14.63 -3.87
N ARG A 101 -2.75 -14.47 -4.46
CA ARG A 101 -3.21 -15.31 -5.56
C ARG A 101 -3.18 -14.51 -6.86
N VAL A 102 -2.61 -15.08 -7.91
CA VAL A 102 -2.53 -14.46 -9.24
C VAL A 102 -3.42 -15.21 -10.22
N GLY A 103 -4.11 -14.47 -11.09
CA GLY A 103 -4.93 -14.98 -12.18
C GLY A 103 -4.89 -14.07 -13.41
N ARG A 104 -5.64 -14.45 -14.45
CA ARG A 104 -5.75 -13.69 -15.70
C ARG A 104 -7.20 -13.66 -16.18
N VAL A 105 -7.67 -12.50 -16.62
CA VAL A 105 -8.96 -12.30 -17.30
C VAL A 105 -8.73 -11.74 -18.71
N ASP A 106 -9.66 -11.99 -19.62
CA ASP A 106 -9.55 -11.50 -21.01
C ASP A 106 -9.94 -10.03 -21.10
N ARG A 107 -10.92 -9.62 -20.29
CA ARG A 107 -11.42 -8.25 -20.22
C ARG A 107 -11.55 -7.81 -18.76
N PRO A 108 -11.41 -6.51 -18.47
CA PRO A 108 -11.65 -5.99 -17.12
C PRO A 108 -13.05 -6.30 -16.58
N ALA A 109 -14.06 -6.42 -17.47
CA ALA A 109 -15.43 -6.76 -17.10
C ALA A 109 -15.57 -8.17 -16.50
N ASP A 110 -14.70 -9.11 -16.85
CA ASP A 110 -14.77 -10.48 -16.35
C ASP A 110 -14.41 -10.56 -14.84
N MET A 111 -13.83 -9.50 -14.27
CA MET A 111 -13.61 -9.37 -12.81
C MET A 111 -14.92 -9.36 -12.01
N LEU A 112 -16.06 -9.01 -12.65
CA LEU A 112 -17.37 -8.99 -12.01
C LEU A 112 -17.91 -10.38 -11.67
N ASP A 113 -17.39 -11.42 -12.35
CA ASP A 113 -17.82 -12.81 -12.14
C ASP A 113 -16.96 -13.52 -11.07
N LEU A 114 -15.97 -12.84 -10.49
CA LEU A 114 -15.02 -13.41 -9.55
C LEU A 114 -15.39 -13.05 -8.10
N ASP A 115 -15.15 -13.98 -7.17
CA ASP A 115 -15.16 -13.67 -5.73
C ASP A 115 -13.88 -12.93 -5.36
N LEU A 116 -14.00 -11.61 -5.13
CA LEU A 116 -12.89 -10.73 -4.80
C LEU A 116 -12.69 -10.56 -3.28
N SER A 117 -13.37 -11.35 -2.45
CA SER A 117 -13.30 -11.25 -0.99
C SER A 117 -11.96 -11.75 -0.42
N PRO A 118 -11.54 -11.30 0.78
CA PRO A 118 -10.33 -11.80 1.43
C PRO A 118 -10.43 -13.30 1.74
N GLY A 119 -9.52 -14.09 1.15
CA GLY A 119 -9.54 -15.55 1.23
C GLY A 119 -10.53 -16.21 0.27
N GLY A 120 -11.17 -15.44 -0.61
CA GLY A 120 -12.01 -15.94 -1.69
C GLY A 120 -11.25 -16.88 -2.63
N HIS A 121 -11.94 -17.89 -3.15
CA HIS A 121 -11.36 -18.85 -4.09
C HIS A 121 -11.86 -18.56 -5.50
N VAL A 122 -10.93 -18.23 -6.40
CA VAL A 122 -11.21 -18.06 -7.82
C VAL A 122 -10.53 -19.16 -8.61
N GLU A 123 -11.32 -19.91 -9.39
CA GLU A 123 -10.82 -20.97 -10.25
C GLU A 123 -9.77 -20.44 -11.24
N GLY A 124 -8.72 -21.24 -11.48
CA GLY A 124 -7.60 -20.84 -12.34
C GLY A 124 -6.60 -19.87 -11.70
N THR A 125 -6.83 -19.40 -10.48
CA THR A 125 -5.81 -18.68 -9.72
C THR A 125 -4.82 -19.63 -9.06
N ARG A 126 -3.57 -19.17 -8.93
CA ARG A 126 -2.50 -19.87 -8.20
C ARG A 126 -1.93 -18.95 -7.12
N GLU A 127 -1.50 -19.54 -6.02
CA GLU A 127 -0.82 -18.81 -4.95
C GLU A 127 0.65 -18.59 -5.29
N ILE A 128 1.19 -17.43 -4.91
CA ILE A 128 2.60 -17.06 -5.10
C ILE A 128 3.21 -16.60 -3.78
N ALA A 129 4.47 -16.97 -3.55
CA ALA A 129 5.22 -16.53 -2.37
C ALA A 129 6.05 -15.27 -2.64
N ALA A 130 6.31 -14.96 -3.90
CA ALA A 130 7.12 -13.82 -4.30
C ALA A 130 6.40 -12.48 -3.98
N PRO A 131 7.10 -11.48 -3.42
CA PRO A 131 6.56 -10.15 -3.21
C PRO A 131 6.07 -9.48 -4.50
N VAL A 132 5.05 -8.63 -4.36
CA VAL A 132 4.48 -7.82 -5.45
C VAL A 132 4.58 -6.33 -5.10
N PRO A 133 5.79 -5.74 -5.06
CA PRO A 133 5.97 -4.35 -4.65
C PRO A 133 5.27 -3.36 -5.58
N LEU A 134 4.46 -2.49 -4.99
CA LEU A 134 3.67 -1.47 -5.68
C LEU A 134 4.15 -0.07 -5.31
N VAL A 135 4.52 0.72 -6.31
CA VAL A 135 4.87 2.13 -6.10
C VAL A 135 3.84 3.02 -6.77
N CYS A 136 3.26 3.93 -5.99
CA CYS A 136 2.22 4.84 -6.49
C CYS A 136 2.80 5.83 -7.51
N THR A 137 2.29 5.82 -8.75
CA THR A 137 2.69 6.76 -9.83
C THR A 137 1.50 7.57 -10.38
N HIS A 138 0.44 7.71 -9.59
CA HIS A 138 -0.86 8.19 -10.04
C HIS A 138 -0.93 9.73 -10.25
N ALA A 139 -0.42 10.21 -11.38
CA ALA A 139 -0.23 11.63 -11.68
C ALA A 139 -1.48 12.51 -11.57
N LYS A 140 -2.64 11.98 -12.01
CA LYS A 140 -3.91 12.70 -11.97
C LYS A 140 -4.46 12.84 -10.55
N ARG A 141 -4.12 11.92 -9.64
CA ARG A 141 -4.41 12.07 -8.22
C ARG A 141 -3.48 13.11 -7.61
N ASP A 142 -2.17 12.92 -7.74
CA ASP A 142 -1.17 13.85 -7.22
C ASP A 142 0.15 13.77 -8.01
N GLN A 143 0.77 14.92 -8.25
CA GLN A 143 1.95 15.02 -9.10
C GLN A 143 3.21 14.47 -8.43
N CYS A 144 3.34 14.62 -7.10
CA CYS A 144 4.52 14.14 -6.38
C CYS A 144 4.64 12.61 -6.47
N CYS A 145 3.53 11.87 -6.46
CA CYS A 145 3.53 10.42 -6.67
C CYS A 145 4.12 10.05 -8.04
N ALA A 146 3.69 10.73 -9.10
CA ALA A 146 4.14 10.40 -10.44
C ALA A 146 5.58 10.80 -10.73
N VAL A 147 6.01 11.97 -10.23
CA VAL A 147 7.37 12.46 -10.50
C VAL A 147 8.40 11.75 -9.63
N ARG A 148 8.10 11.53 -8.33
CA ARG A 148 9.04 10.86 -7.42
C ARG A 148 8.93 9.34 -7.45
N GLY A 149 7.74 8.78 -7.71
CA GLY A 149 7.53 7.33 -7.69
C GLY A 149 8.08 6.58 -8.91
N ARG A 150 8.04 7.16 -10.12
CA ARG A 150 8.55 6.48 -11.32
C ARG A 150 10.06 6.16 -11.27
N PRO A 151 10.94 7.07 -10.81
CA PRO A 151 12.34 6.73 -10.57
C PRO A 151 12.52 5.55 -9.61
N VAL A 152 11.72 5.48 -8.55
CA VAL A 152 11.76 4.36 -7.59
C VAL A 152 11.34 3.06 -8.24
N VAL A 153 10.30 3.05 -9.08
CA VAL A 153 9.91 1.85 -9.86
C VAL A 153 11.07 1.35 -10.73
N ALA A 154 11.69 2.25 -11.50
CA ALA A 154 12.76 1.88 -12.41
C ALA A 154 13.98 1.34 -11.66
N GLY A 155 14.43 2.04 -10.61
CA GLY A 155 15.58 1.59 -9.82
C GLY A 155 15.30 0.31 -9.04
N LEU A 156 14.08 0.14 -8.51
CA LEU A 156 13.72 -1.09 -7.80
C LEU A 156 13.64 -2.28 -8.78
N ASP A 157 13.10 -2.09 -9.97
CA ASP A 157 13.06 -3.14 -11.00
C ASP A 157 14.48 -3.59 -11.42
N GLU A 158 15.42 -2.63 -11.55
CA GLU A 158 16.83 -2.93 -11.81
C GLU A 158 17.48 -3.74 -10.68
N LEU A 159 17.21 -3.38 -9.42
CA LEU A 159 17.85 -3.99 -8.25
C LEU A 159 17.29 -5.37 -7.89
N VAL A 160 15.96 -5.55 -7.96
CA VAL A 160 15.30 -6.77 -7.46
C VAL A 160 14.43 -7.49 -8.50
N GLY A 161 14.17 -6.89 -9.66
CA GLY A 161 13.23 -7.43 -10.66
C GLY A 161 13.60 -8.83 -11.14
N ALA A 162 14.88 -9.06 -11.44
CA ALA A 162 15.38 -10.39 -11.84
C ALA A 162 15.16 -11.45 -10.75
N ARG A 163 15.35 -11.09 -9.47
CA ARG A 163 15.12 -11.99 -8.33
C ARG A 163 13.65 -12.31 -8.16
N LEU A 164 12.77 -11.30 -8.25
CA LEU A 164 11.32 -11.50 -8.19
C LEU A 164 10.85 -12.42 -9.31
N SER A 165 11.28 -12.17 -10.56
CA SER A 165 10.91 -13.00 -11.71
C SER A 165 11.47 -14.43 -11.66
N ALA A 166 12.60 -14.65 -10.98
CA ALA A 166 13.14 -15.98 -10.74
C ALA A 166 12.33 -16.78 -9.70
N LEU A 167 11.68 -16.10 -8.75
CA LEU A 167 10.77 -16.73 -7.80
C LEU A 167 9.42 -17.04 -8.44
N ASP A 168 8.92 -16.12 -9.27
CA ASP A 168 7.65 -16.27 -9.96
C ASP A 168 7.58 -15.40 -11.22
N PRO A 169 7.19 -15.94 -12.40
CA PRO A 169 7.15 -15.15 -13.64
C PRO A 169 6.14 -14.00 -13.61
N ASP A 170 5.12 -14.08 -12.74
CA ASP A 170 4.16 -13.01 -12.54
C ASP A 170 4.60 -12.03 -11.44
N ALA A 171 5.66 -12.30 -10.66
CA ALA A 171 6.17 -11.35 -9.68
C ALA A 171 7.06 -10.28 -10.33
N ALA A 172 6.89 -9.05 -9.83
CA ALA A 172 7.41 -7.86 -10.46
C ALA A 172 7.33 -6.63 -9.57
N VAL A 173 8.10 -5.60 -9.94
CA VAL A 173 7.85 -4.24 -9.50
C VAL A 173 6.78 -3.59 -10.37
N TRP A 174 5.83 -2.92 -9.73
CA TRP A 174 4.67 -2.35 -10.38
C TRP A 174 4.53 -0.85 -10.15
N GLU A 175 4.17 -0.11 -11.20
CA GLU A 175 3.47 1.14 -11.03
C GLU A 175 2.03 0.85 -10.58
N CYS A 176 1.52 1.58 -9.58
CA CYS A 176 0.13 1.45 -9.14
C CYS A 176 -0.62 2.78 -9.06
N SER A 177 -1.95 2.66 -9.07
CA SER A 177 -2.87 3.75 -8.78
C SER A 177 -2.79 4.19 -7.31
N HIS A 178 -3.65 5.12 -6.89
CA HIS A 178 -3.46 5.78 -5.61
C HIS A 178 -3.74 4.88 -4.41
N THR A 179 -2.69 4.56 -3.64
CA THR A 179 -2.76 3.80 -2.39
C THR A 179 -3.23 4.64 -1.20
N GLY A 180 -3.05 5.96 -1.24
CA GLY A 180 -3.30 6.88 -0.13
C GLY A 180 -2.01 7.48 0.43
N GLY A 181 -2.08 8.70 0.96
CA GLY A 181 -0.94 9.36 1.60
C GLY A 181 0.11 9.90 0.62
N HIS A 182 -0.31 10.60 -0.44
CA HIS A 182 0.63 11.23 -1.38
C HIS A 182 1.55 12.29 -0.74
N ARG A 183 1.21 12.80 0.45
CA ARG A 183 2.12 13.62 1.28
C ARG A 183 3.33 12.84 1.82
N PHE A 184 3.31 11.52 1.67
CA PHE A 184 4.45 10.63 1.96
C PHE A 184 5.03 10.05 0.67
N ALA A 185 4.79 10.65 -0.50
CA ALA A 185 5.37 10.17 -1.75
C ALA A 185 6.92 10.23 -1.69
N PRO A 186 7.64 9.26 -2.30
CA PRO A 186 7.12 8.05 -2.94
C PRO A 186 6.51 7.07 -1.92
N VAL A 187 5.36 6.49 -2.27
CA VAL A 187 4.67 5.51 -1.43
C VAL A 187 4.90 4.11 -2.02
N LEU A 188 5.44 3.21 -1.20
CA LEU A 188 5.57 1.78 -1.48
C LEU A 188 4.50 1.00 -0.70
N LEU A 189 3.84 0.05 -1.34
CA LEU A 189 2.92 -0.90 -0.71
C LEU A 189 3.36 -2.33 -1.06
N LEU A 190 3.47 -3.17 -0.04
CA LEU A 190 3.64 -4.61 -0.17
C LEU A 190 2.26 -5.27 0.06
N PRO A 191 1.49 -5.59 -0.99
CA PRO A 191 0.07 -5.91 -0.87
C PRO A 191 -0.18 -7.27 -0.22
N GLY A 192 0.79 -8.19 -0.24
CA GLY A 192 0.67 -9.49 0.44
C GLY A 192 0.83 -9.42 1.96
N THR A 193 1.54 -8.43 2.47
CA THR A 193 1.62 -8.16 3.92
C THR A 193 0.71 -7.02 4.35
N GLY A 194 0.30 -6.18 3.40
CA GLY A 194 -0.44 -4.95 3.64
C GLY A 194 0.42 -3.80 4.14
N TYR A 195 1.74 -3.97 4.29
CA TYR A 195 2.61 -2.89 4.77
C TYR A 195 2.75 -1.77 3.76
N THR A 196 2.53 -0.55 4.23
CA THR A 196 2.69 0.67 3.45
C THR A 196 3.81 1.53 4.02
N TYR A 197 4.64 2.09 3.15
CA TYR A 197 5.78 2.93 3.51
C TYR A 197 5.72 4.27 2.79
N GLY A 198 6.35 5.29 3.36
CA GLY A 198 6.56 6.56 2.69
C GLY A 198 7.10 7.64 3.63
N PRO A 199 8.05 8.49 3.18
CA PRO A 199 8.68 8.48 1.86
C PRO A 199 9.64 7.29 1.69
N THR A 200 9.68 6.73 0.48
CA THR A 200 10.50 5.56 0.18
C THR A 200 11.27 5.76 -1.12
N GLU A 201 12.51 6.22 -1.01
CA GLU A 201 13.45 6.29 -2.15
C GLU A 201 13.99 4.90 -2.49
N THR A 202 14.66 4.75 -3.64
CA THR A 202 15.04 3.46 -4.23
C THR A 202 15.79 2.52 -3.28
N ASP A 203 16.79 3.00 -2.55
CA ASP A 203 17.60 2.16 -1.66
C ASP A 203 16.78 1.59 -0.49
N LEU A 204 15.91 2.42 0.09
CA LEU A 204 15.00 1.97 1.14
C LEU A 204 13.95 1.01 0.57
N ALA A 205 13.43 1.27 -0.63
CA ALA A 205 12.49 0.37 -1.30
C ALA A 205 13.09 -1.02 -1.52
N ALA A 206 14.35 -1.09 -1.98
CA ALA A 206 15.06 -2.34 -2.15
C ALA A 206 15.26 -3.07 -0.82
N ARG A 207 15.71 -2.37 0.23
CA ARG A 207 15.85 -2.93 1.58
C ARG A 207 14.53 -3.49 2.14
N ILE A 208 13.40 -2.83 1.87
CA ILE A 208 12.07 -3.28 2.30
C ILE A 208 11.68 -4.57 1.59
N VAL A 209 11.84 -4.64 0.26
CA VAL A 209 11.52 -5.86 -0.52
C VAL A 209 12.43 -7.03 -0.11
N GLU A 210 13.72 -6.76 0.08
CA GLU A 210 14.68 -7.73 0.57
C GLU A 210 14.34 -8.24 1.98
N ALA A 211 13.88 -7.36 2.87
CA ALA A 211 13.40 -7.78 4.18
C ALA A 211 12.16 -8.67 4.07
N GLU A 212 11.18 -8.36 3.21
CA GLU A 212 9.99 -9.22 3.02
C GLU A 212 10.37 -10.61 2.50
N LEU A 213 11.32 -10.69 1.56
CA LEU A 213 11.87 -11.95 1.06
C LEU A 213 12.46 -12.82 2.18
N ASP A 214 13.07 -12.17 3.18
CA ASP A 214 13.63 -12.83 4.37
C ASP A 214 12.60 -12.98 5.52
N GLY A 215 11.33 -12.65 5.31
CA GLY A 215 10.28 -12.74 6.33
C GLY A 215 10.38 -11.67 7.43
N ARG A 216 11.16 -10.60 7.21
CA ARG A 216 11.41 -9.50 8.14
C ARG A 216 10.63 -8.23 7.75
N VAL A 217 10.57 -7.27 8.67
CA VAL A 217 9.91 -5.98 8.48
C VAL A 217 10.91 -4.86 8.75
N VAL A 218 11.02 -3.90 7.84
CA VAL A 218 11.75 -2.64 8.06
C VAL A 218 10.78 -1.65 8.73
N THR A 219 11.21 -0.91 9.74
CA THR A 219 10.36 0.10 10.39
C THR A 219 10.61 1.52 9.90
N GLU A 220 11.75 1.77 9.25
CA GLU A 220 12.08 3.05 8.64
C GLU A 220 11.00 3.47 7.63
N ASN A 221 10.37 4.62 7.90
CA ASN A 221 9.23 5.18 7.14
C ASN A 221 8.02 4.24 6.99
N LEU A 222 7.87 3.28 7.90
CA LEU A 222 6.71 2.39 7.95
C LEU A 222 5.48 3.17 8.42
N ARG A 223 4.43 3.19 7.59
CA ARG A 223 3.14 3.81 7.92
C ARG A 223 2.23 2.87 8.69
N GLY A 224 2.41 1.56 8.50
CA GLY A 224 1.68 0.50 9.19
C GLY A 224 1.19 -0.60 8.25
N ARG A 225 0.69 -1.69 8.85
CA ARG A 225 -0.03 -2.75 8.14
C ARG A 225 -1.47 -2.31 7.89
N SER A 226 -1.92 -2.40 6.64
CA SER A 226 -3.26 -1.97 6.26
C SER A 226 -4.39 -2.73 6.94
N THR A 227 -4.17 -3.97 7.40
CA THR A 227 -5.18 -4.74 8.16
C THR A 227 -5.64 -4.02 9.43
N TRP A 228 -4.79 -3.16 10.00
CA TRP A 228 -5.06 -2.50 11.28
C TRP A 228 -5.67 -1.12 11.09
N PRO A 229 -6.58 -0.70 11.99
CA PRO A 229 -6.98 0.68 12.07
C PRO A 229 -5.77 1.55 12.47
N PRO A 230 -5.83 2.88 12.27
CA PRO A 230 -4.71 3.77 12.54
C PRO A 230 -4.01 3.60 13.90
N ALA A 231 -4.75 3.48 15.01
CA ALA A 231 -4.16 3.27 16.33
C ALA A 231 -3.44 1.91 16.43
N GLY A 232 -3.98 0.86 15.80
CA GLY A 232 -3.34 -0.44 15.74
C GLY A 232 -2.07 -0.46 14.88
N GLN A 233 -2.04 0.33 13.79
CA GLN A 233 -0.83 0.56 13.01
C GLN A 233 0.26 1.23 13.85
N VAL A 234 -0.10 2.27 14.62
CA VAL A 234 0.83 2.95 15.55
C VAL A 234 1.36 1.95 16.58
N ALA A 235 0.48 1.14 17.16
CA ALA A 235 0.85 0.13 18.15
C ALA A 235 1.84 -0.90 17.61
N GLU A 236 1.57 -1.48 16.43
CA GLU A 236 2.47 -2.44 15.81
C GLU A 236 3.84 -1.81 15.53
N VAL A 237 3.87 -0.62 14.92
CA VAL A 237 5.11 0.08 14.59
C VAL A 237 5.91 0.37 15.87
N ALA A 238 5.25 0.86 16.93
CA ALA A 238 5.90 1.16 18.20
C ALA A 238 6.56 -0.07 18.84
N VAL A 239 5.89 -1.22 18.76
CA VAL A 239 6.44 -2.48 19.31
C VAL A 239 7.63 -2.96 18.47
N ARG A 240 7.56 -2.88 17.14
CA ARG A 240 8.72 -3.21 16.27
C ARG A 240 9.90 -2.27 16.52
N ASP A 241 9.66 -0.98 16.69
CA ASP A 241 10.69 0.02 17.00
C ASP A 241 11.29 -0.13 18.41
N SER A 242 10.65 -0.87 19.33
CA SER A 242 11.23 -1.18 20.64
C SER A 242 12.45 -2.12 20.56
N GLY A 243 12.74 -2.69 19.38
CA GLY A 243 13.85 -3.62 19.17
C GLY A 243 13.48 -5.09 19.38
N VAL A 244 12.18 -5.41 19.45
CA VAL A 244 11.71 -6.79 19.49
C VAL A 244 12.07 -7.50 18.18
N ASP A 245 12.66 -8.70 18.28
CA ASP A 245 12.82 -9.58 17.12
C ASP A 245 11.46 -10.18 16.77
N ALA A 246 10.90 -9.77 15.63
CA ALA A 246 9.61 -10.21 15.14
C ALA A 246 9.57 -10.17 13.60
N GLY A 247 9.27 -11.30 12.99
CA GLY A 247 9.00 -11.41 11.56
C GLY A 247 7.69 -10.74 11.15
N VAL A 248 7.31 -10.95 9.90
CA VAL A 248 6.06 -10.42 9.33
C VAL A 248 4.86 -10.87 10.17
N ASP A 249 4.66 -12.16 10.40
CA ASP A 249 3.42 -12.67 11.02
C ASP A 249 3.52 -12.89 12.55
N ASP A 250 4.61 -12.44 13.18
CA ASP A 250 4.84 -12.68 14.61
C ASP A 250 4.05 -11.74 15.54
N LEU A 251 3.55 -10.61 15.03
CA LEU A 251 2.77 -9.66 15.82
C LEU A 251 1.31 -9.63 15.39
N VAL A 252 0.42 -9.75 16.38
CA VAL A 252 -1.03 -9.58 16.22
C VAL A 252 -1.48 -8.40 17.08
N VAL A 253 -2.31 -7.53 16.51
CA VAL A 253 -2.85 -6.36 17.21
C VAL A 253 -4.31 -6.60 17.59
N GLU A 254 -4.60 -6.47 18.87
CA GLU A 254 -5.96 -6.51 19.43
C GLU A 254 -6.31 -5.10 19.91
N MET A 255 -7.31 -4.47 19.29
CA MET A 255 -7.82 -3.17 19.77
C MET A 255 -8.60 -3.36 21.06
N ASP A 256 -8.45 -2.41 21.99
CA ASP A 256 -9.29 -2.34 23.18
C ASP A 256 -10.75 -2.06 22.77
N PRO A 257 -11.73 -2.86 23.22
CA PRO A 257 -13.13 -2.71 22.81
C PRO A 257 -13.78 -1.43 23.36
N ASP A 258 -13.23 -0.87 24.45
CA ASP A 258 -13.78 0.30 25.14
C ASP A 258 -13.02 1.59 24.79
N ASP A 259 -11.77 1.49 24.29
CA ASP A 259 -10.97 2.63 23.84
C ASP A 259 -10.27 2.39 22.48
N PRO A 260 -10.72 3.03 21.38
CA PRO A 260 -10.14 2.82 20.05
C PRO A 260 -8.71 3.37 19.88
N LEU A 261 -8.17 4.07 20.89
CA LEU A 261 -6.80 4.54 20.92
C LEU A 261 -5.84 3.56 21.58
N VAL A 262 -6.36 2.51 22.21
CA VAL A 262 -5.57 1.53 22.93
C VAL A 262 -5.53 0.22 22.16
N ALA A 263 -4.35 -0.38 22.08
CA ALA A 263 -4.16 -1.71 21.54
C ALA A 263 -3.24 -2.56 22.41
N VAL A 264 -3.48 -3.86 22.41
CA VAL A 264 -2.53 -4.86 22.88
C VAL A 264 -1.89 -5.51 21.66
N VAL A 265 -0.57 -5.40 21.55
CA VAL A 265 0.22 -6.13 20.55
C VAL A 265 0.73 -7.40 21.20
N ARG A 266 0.45 -8.55 20.60
CA ARG A 266 0.91 -9.86 21.07
C ARG A 266 1.93 -10.44 20.11
N HIS A 267 3.02 -10.94 20.66
CA HIS A 267 3.94 -11.79 19.93
C HIS A 267 3.44 -13.24 19.96
N THR A 268 3.71 -13.97 18.88
CA THR A 268 3.54 -15.43 18.79
C THR A 268 4.26 -16.23 19.88
N ASP A 269 5.25 -15.64 20.58
CA ASP A 269 6.01 -16.29 21.65
C ASP A 269 5.42 -16.04 23.06
N GLY A 270 4.29 -15.32 23.14
CA GLY A 270 3.56 -15.05 24.37
C GLY A 270 3.86 -13.69 25.01
N ARG A 271 4.89 -12.95 24.57
CA ARG A 271 5.12 -11.57 25.03
C ARG A 271 4.00 -10.65 24.53
N ALA A 272 3.69 -9.61 25.30
CA ALA A 272 2.68 -8.64 24.92
C ALA A 272 3.02 -7.22 25.39
N TRP A 273 2.47 -6.24 24.68
CA TRP A 273 2.64 -4.82 24.98
C TRP A 273 1.29 -4.13 24.89
N ARG A 274 0.95 -3.31 25.89
CA ARG A 274 -0.13 -2.33 25.78
C ARG A 274 0.44 -1.04 25.21
N VAL A 275 -0.18 -0.53 24.15
CA VAL A 275 0.18 0.73 23.52
C VAL A 275 -1.03 1.65 23.50
N GLU A 276 -0.82 2.89 23.93
CA GLU A 276 -1.81 3.95 23.87
C GLU A 276 -1.38 4.95 22.79
N ALA A 277 -2.20 5.09 21.75
CA ALA A 277 -1.97 6.02 20.66
C ALA A 277 -2.63 7.38 20.96
N GLY A 278 -2.09 8.43 20.38
CA GLY A 278 -2.64 9.78 20.46
C GLY A 278 -2.56 10.50 19.12
N LYS A 279 -3.11 11.71 19.08
CA LYS A 279 -2.92 12.64 17.97
C LYS A 279 -2.38 13.95 18.47
N ARG A 280 -1.38 14.49 17.78
CA ARG A 280 -0.84 15.83 18.05
C ARG A 280 -1.04 16.74 16.84
N PRO A 281 -1.49 17.98 17.05
CA PRO A 281 -1.63 18.94 15.95
C PRO A 281 -0.27 19.24 15.35
N LEU A 282 -0.26 19.45 14.04
CA LEU A 282 0.90 19.92 13.28
C LEU A 282 0.61 21.32 12.71
N PRO A 283 1.65 22.11 12.39
CA PRO A 283 1.48 23.31 11.58
C PRO A 283 0.67 23.02 10.30
N PRO A 284 -0.26 23.91 9.92
CA PRO A 284 -1.05 23.75 8.70
C PRO A 284 -0.17 23.52 7.48
N ARG A 285 -0.54 22.53 6.68
CA ARG A 285 0.24 22.08 5.52
C ARG A 285 -0.68 21.45 4.47
N PRO A 286 -0.30 21.48 3.19
CA PRO A 286 -1.08 20.86 2.13
C PRO A 286 -1.00 19.34 2.27
N GLN A 287 -2.18 18.73 2.35
CA GLN A 287 -2.29 17.27 2.37
C GLN A 287 -2.16 16.67 0.97
N SER A 288 -2.28 17.49 -0.09
CA SER A 288 -2.15 17.17 -1.52
C SER A 288 -1.49 18.34 -2.24
N CYS A 289 -0.69 18.11 -3.29
CA CYS A 289 -0.09 19.19 -4.08
C CYS A 289 -1.13 20.07 -4.78
N ARG A 290 -2.37 19.59 -4.90
CA ARG A 290 -3.48 20.30 -5.57
C ARG A 290 -4.44 20.98 -4.61
N LYS A 291 -4.12 20.99 -3.31
CA LYS A 291 -4.96 21.59 -2.27
C LYS A 291 -4.17 22.63 -1.49
N PRO A 292 -4.81 23.71 -1.02
CA PRO A 292 -4.18 24.64 -0.09
C PRO A 292 -3.81 23.94 1.22
N ALA A 293 -2.97 24.60 2.01
CA ALA A 293 -2.68 24.15 3.37
C ALA A 293 -3.96 24.12 4.21
N GLY A 294 -4.10 23.05 5.01
CA GLY A 294 -5.21 22.87 5.94
C GLY A 294 -4.70 22.33 7.27
N GLU A 295 -5.62 22.09 8.18
CA GLU A 295 -5.33 21.45 9.46
C GLU A 295 -4.63 20.10 9.25
N ALA A 296 -3.65 19.83 10.11
CA ALA A 296 -2.85 18.62 10.06
C ALA A 296 -2.61 18.09 11.48
N SER A 297 -2.47 16.78 11.59
CA SER A 297 -2.11 16.11 12.84
C SER A 297 -1.29 14.86 12.52
N ALA A 298 -0.43 14.48 13.45
CA ALA A 298 0.30 13.22 13.42
C ALA A 298 -0.23 12.29 14.50
N TRP A 299 -0.17 10.99 14.24
CA TRP A 299 -0.29 10.00 15.28
C TRP A 299 0.98 9.95 16.12
N VAL A 300 0.82 9.65 17.41
CA VAL A 300 1.93 9.49 18.34
C VAL A 300 1.67 8.29 19.24
N VAL A 301 2.75 7.77 19.83
CA VAL A 301 2.69 6.83 20.94
C VAL A 301 2.67 7.67 22.22
N GLU A 302 1.59 7.61 22.98
CA GLU A 302 1.51 8.27 24.30
C GLU A 302 2.12 7.38 25.39
N SER A 303 1.92 6.06 25.29
CA SER A 303 2.60 5.09 26.18
C SER A 303 2.80 3.73 25.51
N LEU A 304 3.85 3.02 25.91
CA LEU A 304 4.13 1.63 25.55
C LEU A 304 4.60 0.88 26.80
N THR A 305 3.87 -0.16 27.20
CA THR A 305 4.10 -0.91 28.44
C THR A 305 4.14 -2.41 28.15
N VAL A 306 5.16 -3.12 28.62
CA VAL A 306 5.23 -4.59 28.57
C VAL A 306 4.22 -5.18 29.56
N LEU A 307 3.48 -6.20 29.14
CA LEU A 307 2.49 -6.92 29.96
C LEU A 307 3.04 -8.22 30.55
#